data_AF-A0A958RND7-F1
#
_entry.id   AF-A0A958RND7-F1
#
_cell.length_a   1.000
_cell.length_b   1.000
_cell.length_c   1.000
_cell.angle_alpha   90.00
_cell.angle_beta   90.00
_cell.angle_gamma   90.00
#
_symmetry.space_group_name_H-M   'P 1'
#
loop_
_entity.id
_entity.type
_entity.pdbx_description
1 polymer ?
#
loop_
_entity_poly.entity_id
_entity_poly.type
_entity_poly.pdbx_seq_one_letter_code
_entity_poly.pdbx_strand_id
1 'polypeptide(L)'
;MTTNYGKPPQKAGRFDHVACDEMMCFLYLPIRMKGGDDVRVPEPLKIFGDLIRRVCLWEPRGTYLYLTAKHLYVTPQNPGNRPGWHADGFGTDDVNYIWYDALP
;
A
#
# COMPACT_ATOMS: atom_id res chain seq x y z
N MET A 1 -18.13 -10.21 8.14
CA MET A 1 -16.77 -10.24 8.71
C MET A 1 -16.65 -9.02 9.57
N THR A 2 -16.30 -9.16 10.85
CA THR A 2 -16.11 -8.01 11.76
C THR A 2 -14.91 -7.21 11.27
N THR A 3 -15.13 -5.97 10.83
CA THR A 3 -14.05 -5.10 10.36
C THR A 3 -13.09 -4.81 11.52
N ASN A 4 -11.80 -4.97 11.27
CA ASN A 4 -10.73 -4.73 12.25
C ASN A 4 -10.39 -3.22 12.34
N TYR A 5 -11.34 -2.36 12.00
CA TYR A 5 -11.16 -0.92 11.84
C TYR A 5 -10.78 -0.26 13.17
N GLY A 6 -9.84 0.67 13.12
CA GLY A 6 -9.38 1.43 14.30
C GLY A 6 -8.45 0.67 15.25
N LYS A 7 -8.02 -0.56 14.91
CA LYS A 7 -7.00 -1.27 15.69
C LYS A 7 -5.58 -0.83 15.32
N PRO A 8 -4.61 -0.96 16.24
CA PRO A 8 -3.21 -0.71 15.94
C PRO A 8 -2.70 -1.58 14.79
N PRO A 9 -1.76 -1.09 13.96
CA PRO A 9 -1.17 -1.87 12.89
C PRO A 9 -0.41 -3.08 13.45
N GLN A 10 -0.41 -4.17 12.68
CA GLN A 10 0.32 -5.39 13.00
C GLN A 10 1.50 -5.57 12.06
N LYS A 11 2.60 -6.14 12.58
CA LYS A 11 3.77 -6.44 11.75
C LYS A 11 3.46 -7.58 10.79
N ALA A 12 3.44 -7.29 9.49
CA ALA A 12 3.11 -8.25 8.45
C ALA A 12 4.34 -8.95 7.82
N GLY A 13 5.52 -8.30 7.84
CA GLY A 13 6.74 -8.84 7.24
C GLY A 13 7.89 -7.84 7.18
N ARG A 14 8.97 -8.22 6.48
CA ARG A 14 10.12 -7.39 6.15
C ARG A 14 10.48 -7.61 4.68
N PHE A 15 10.77 -6.53 3.96
CA PHE A 15 11.14 -6.54 2.55
C PHE A 15 12.33 -5.59 2.40
N ASP A 16 13.50 -6.14 2.07
CA ASP A 16 14.78 -5.42 2.06
C ASP A 16 15.21 -4.93 0.67
N HIS A 17 14.49 -5.31 -0.38
CA HIS A 17 14.91 -5.12 -1.77
C HIS A 17 13.86 -4.36 -2.60
N VAL A 18 13.58 -3.12 -2.20
CA VAL A 18 12.78 -2.18 -3.00
C VAL A 18 13.69 -1.03 -3.41
N ALA A 19 14.33 -1.16 -4.58
CA ALA A 19 15.19 -0.12 -5.15
C ALA A 19 14.32 0.91 -5.90
N CYS A 20 13.95 1.99 -5.21
CA CYS A 20 13.15 3.08 -5.75
C CYS A 20 14.02 4.32 -5.93
N ASP A 21 14.61 4.49 -7.12
CA ASP A 21 15.50 5.63 -7.40
C ASP A 21 14.74 6.82 -8.02
N GLU A 22 13.55 6.57 -8.56
CA GLU A 22 12.73 7.59 -9.23
C GLU A 22 11.78 8.30 -8.26
N MET A 23 11.54 9.60 -8.49
CA MET A 23 10.46 10.31 -7.81
C MET A 23 9.10 9.71 -8.21
N MET A 24 8.24 9.42 -7.23
CA MET A 24 6.92 8.83 -7.48
C MET A 24 5.82 9.52 -6.66
N CYS A 25 4.64 9.68 -7.26
CA CYS A 25 3.43 10.18 -6.59
C CYS A 25 2.16 9.52 -7.17
N PHE A 26 2.07 8.20 -7.01
CA PHE A 26 0.86 7.44 -7.35
C PHE A 26 -0.04 7.36 -6.12
N LEU A 27 -1.29 7.78 -6.26
CA LEU A 27 -2.29 7.74 -5.20
C LEU A 27 -3.46 6.88 -5.64
N TYR A 28 -3.82 5.88 -4.83
CA TYR A 28 -4.98 5.02 -5.04
C TYR A 28 -5.08 4.42 -6.44
N LEU A 29 -3.93 4.08 -7.06
CA LEU A 29 -3.90 3.51 -8.40
C LEU A 29 -4.49 2.10 -8.36
N PRO A 30 -5.62 1.82 -9.03
CA PRO A 30 -6.14 0.46 -9.07
C PRO A 30 -5.19 -0.45 -9.85
N ILE A 31 -4.79 -1.53 -9.18
CA ILE A 31 -3.98 -2.59 -9.79
C ILE A 31 -4.77 -3.90 -9.92
N ARG A 32 -5.89 -4.06 -9.21
CA ARG A 32 -6.87 -5.14 -9.43
C ARG A 32 -8.29 -4.61 -9.31
N MET A 33 -9.12 -4.89 -10.31
CA MET A 33 -10.54 -4.50 -10.31
C MET A 33 -11.39 -5.53 -9.59
N LYS A 34 -12.48 -5.08 -8.94
CA LYS A 34 -13.42 -5.96 -8.24
C LYS A 34 -14.04 -6.97 -9.21
N GLY A 35 -14.14 -8.23 -8.79
CA GLY A 35 -14.63 -9.35 -9.61
C GLY A 35 -13.62 -9.86 -10.64
N GLY A 36 -12.46 -9.22 -10.78
CA GLY A 36 -11.34 -9.68 -11.59
C GLY A 36 -10.18 -10.16 -10.73
N ASP A 37 -9.37 -11.06 -11.29
CA ASP A 37 -8.16 -11.58 -10.65
C ASP A 37 -6.86 -11.06 -11.28
N ASP A 38 -6.98 -10.37 -12.41
CA ASP A 38 -5.85 -9.83 -13.14
C ASP A 38 -5.24 -8.63 -12.39
N VAL A 39 -3.92 -8.69 -12.16
CA VAL A 39 -3.17 -7.64 -11.47
C VAL A 39 -2.31 -6.90 -12.49
N ARG A 40 -2.65 -5.65 -12.75
CA ARG A 40 -1.99 -4.80 -13.76
C ARG A 40 -1.22 -3.70 -13.07
N VAL A 41 0.10 -3.73 -13.24
CA VAL A 41 1.02 -2.79 -12.59
C VAL A 41 1.84 -2.08 -13.68
N PRO A 42 1.83 -0.72 -13.73
CA PRO A 42 2.72 0.03 -14.61
C PRO A 42 4.19 -0.33 -14.39
N GLU A 43 5.01 -0.25 -15.44
CA GLU A 43 6.42 -0.66 -15.41
C GLU A 43 7.21 -0.09 -14.22
N PRO A 44 7.15 1.22 -13.91
CA PRO A 44 7.93 1.80 -12.81
C PRO A 44 7.55 1.23 -11.43
N LEU A 45 6.33 0.71 -11.29
CA LEU A 45 5.81 0.19 -10.03
C LEU A 45 6.04 -1.32 -9.85
N LYS A 46 6.61 -1.99 -10.85
CA LYS A 46 6.91 -3.43 -10.76
C LYS A 46 7.99 -3.74 -9.71
N ILE A 47 8.77 -2.75 -9.29
CA ILE A 47 9.72 -2.86 -8.16
C ILE A 47 9.02 -3.28 -6.86
N PHE A 48 7.72 -2.98 -6.69
CA PHE A 48 6.93 -3.39 -5.54
C PHE A 48 6.33 -4.80 -5.69
N GLY A 49 6.77 -5.58 -6.70
CA GLY A 49 6.18 -6.85 -7.08
C GLY A 49 6.06 -7.86 -5.93
N ASP A 50 7.06 -7.94 -5.05
CA ASP A 50 7.02 -8.87 -3.91
C ASP A 50 6.02 -8.45 -2.83
N LEU A 51 5.88 -7.14 -2.60
CA LEU A 51 4.84 -6.59 -1.72
C LEU A 51 3.45 -6.90 -2.27
N ILE A 52 3.24 -6.62 -3.56
CA ILE A 52 1.96 -6.85 -4.25
C ILE A 52 1.61 -8.34 -4.23
N ARG A 53 2.55 -9.22 -4.61
CA ARG A 53 2.34 -10.67 -4.55
C ARG A 53 1.96 -11.13 -3.15
N ARG A 54 2.63 -10.61 -2.12
CA ARG A 54 2.32 -10.97 -0.74
C ARG A 54 0.91 -10.55 -0.35
N VAL A 55 0.51 -9.32 -0.66
CA VAL A 55 -0.85 -8.84 -0.38
C VAL A 55 -1.89 -9.66 -1.15
N CYS A 56 -1.63 -10.03 -2.40
CA CYS A 56 -2.52 -10.90 -3.17
C CYS A 56 -2.70 -12.31 -2.58
N LEU A 57 -1.76 -12.79 -1.76
CA LEU A 57 -1.88 -14.07 -1.03
C LEU A 57 -2.70 -13.94 0.26
N TRP A 58 -2.71 -12.75 0.86
CA TRP A 58 -3.46 -12.46 2.09
C TRP A 58 -4.91 -12.07 1.80
N GLU A 59 -5.12 -11.32 0.73
CA GLU A 59 -6.42 -10.79 0.37
C GLU A 59 -7.18 -11.72 -0.58
N PRO A 60 -8.50 -11.91 -0.39
CA PRO A 60 -9.29 -12.76 -1.26
C PRO A 60 -9.21 -12.34 -2.73
N ARG A 61 -9.36 -13.33 -3.61
CA ARG A 61 -9.57 -13.10 -5.05
C ARG A 61 -10.84 -12.29 -5.30
N GLY A 62 -10.88 -11.56 -6.41
CA GLY A 62 -12.01 -10.69 -6.76
C GLY A 62 -12.23 -9.45 -5.88
N THR A 63 -11.38 -9.18 -4.87
CA THR A 63 -11.40 -7.89 -4.15
C THR A 63 -10.68 -6.80 -4.94
N TYR A 64 -11.09 -5.56 -4.73
CA TYR A 64 -10.39 -4.41 -5.28
C TYR A 64 -9.03 -4.25 -4.61
N LEU A 65 -7.99 -3.97 -5.39
CA LEU A 65 -6.65 -3.68 -4.87
C LEU A 65 -6.13 -2.39 -5.52
N TYR A 66 -5.74 -1.44 -4.70
CA TYR A 66 -5.08 -0.22 -5.14
C TYR A 66 -3.67 -0.11 -4.54
N LEU A 67 -2.79 0.58 -5.25
CA LEU A 67 -1.44 0.90 -4.84
C LEU A 67 -1.29 2.41 -4.70
N THR A 68 -0.87 2.84 -3.53
CA THR A 68 -0.30 4.17 -3.31
C THR A 68 1.21 4.01 -3.19
N ALA A 69 1.97 4.70 -4.03
CA ALA A 69 3.43 4.68 -4.04
C ALA A 69 3.96 6.11 -4.10
N LYS A 70 4.69 6.50 -3.06
CA LYS A 70 5.29 7.82 -2.93
C LYS A 70 6.77 7.68 -2.64
N HIS A 71 7.58 8.33 -3.45
CA HIS A 71 8.99 8.55 -3.18
C HIS A 71 9.24 10.04 -3.36
N LEU A 72 9.34 10.74 -2.22
CA LEU A 72 9.33 12.19 -2.13
C LEU A 72 10.45 12.62 -1.18
N TYR A 73 10.98 13.82 -1.40
CA TYR A 73 11.81 14.48 -0.40
C TYR A 73 10.92 14.92 0.77
N VAL A 74 11.28 14.50 1.98
CA VAL A 74 10.54 14.79 3.22
C VAL A 74 11.45 15.46 4.25
N THR A 75 10.85 16.26 5.12
CA THR A 75 11.53 16.83 6.31
C THR A 75 10.72 16.53 7.56
N PRO A 76 11.29 16.67 8.78
CA PRO A 76 10.51 16.49 10.01
C PRO A 76 9.27 17.40 10.10
N GLN A 77 9.30 18.58 9.45
CA GLN A 77 8.17 19.50 9.39
C GLN A 77 7.18 19.18 8.26
N ASN A 78 7.62 18.45 7.23
CA ASN A 78 6.82 18.04 6.07
C ASN A 78 7.06 16.55 5.77
N PRO A 79 6.45 15.65 6.58
CA PRO A 79 6.73 14.22 6.53
C PRO A 79 6.16 13.51 5.28
N GLY A 80 5.43 14.21 4.41
CA GLY A 80 4.81 13.62 3.21
C GLY A 80 3.58 12.73 3.47
N ASN A 81 3.29 12.41 4.73
CA ASN A 81 2.12 11.69 5.23
C ASN A 81 1.40 12.48 6.34
N ARG A 82 0.12 12.17 6.58
CA ARG A 82 -0.59 12.67 7.75
C ARG A 82 -0.06 11.96 9.01
N PRO A 83 0.33 12.68 10.08
CA PRO A 83 0.80 12.04 11.31
C PRO A 83 -0.28 11.18 12.00
N GLY A 84 0.15 10.08 12.61
CA GLY A 84 -0.68 9.17 13.40
C GLY A 84 -1.28 8.00 12.62
N TRP A 85 -1.83 7.02 13.34
CA TRP A 85 -2.43 5.83 12.72
C TRP A 85 -3.80 6.16 12.15
N HIS A 86 -3.94 5.95 10.84
CA HIS A 86 -5.21 6.07 10.14
C HIS A 86 -5.32 4.97 9.10
N ALA A 87 -6.54 4.48 8.89
CA ALA A 87 -6.86 3.71 7.71
C ALA A 87 -7.30 4.69 6.63
N ASP A 88 -6.78 4.53 5.42
CA ASP A 88 -7.33 5.22 4.26
C ASP A 88 -8.63 4.50 3.90
N GLY A 89 -9.75 5.17 4.19
CA GLY A 89 -11.11 4.62 4.11
C GLY A 89 -11.94 5.02 5.33
N PHE A 90 -13.02 5.77 5.13
CA PHE A 90 -13.97 6.12 6.20
C PHE A 90 -15.22 5.26 6.07
N GLY A 91 -15.41 4.33 7.01
CA GLY A 91 -16.55 3.41 6.97
C GLY A 91 -16.51 2.40 5.82
N THR A 92 -15.32 2.13 5.27
CA THR A 92 -15.10 1.06 4.29
C THR A 92 -14.51 -0.18 4.96
N ASP A 93 -14.60 -1.32 4.28
CA ASP A 93 -14.04 -2.60 4.73
C ASP A 93 -12.61 -2.81 4.21
N ASP A 94 -11.93 -1.74 3.78
CA ASP A 94 -10.62 -1.83 3.16
C ASP A 94 -9.53 -2.17 4.18
N VAL A 95 -8.62 -3.07 3.79
CA VAL A 95 -7.44 -3.41 4.57
C VAL A 95 -6.24 -2.66 4.01
N ASN A 96 -5.56 -1.90 4.87
CA ASN A 96 -4.41 -1.10 4.49
C ASN A 96 -3.10 -1.81 4.88
N TYR A 97 -2.18 -1.94 3.91
CA TYR A 97 -0.82 -2.42 4.13
C TYR A 97 0.15 -1.28 3.85
N ILE A 98 0.96 -0.93 4.86
CA ILE A 98 1.94 0.15 4.75
C ILE A 98 3.34 -0.45 4.82
N TRP A 99 4.17 -0.12 3.84
CA TRP A 99 5.60 -0.37 3.85
C TRP A 99 6.33 0.98 3.76
N TYR A 100 7.41 1.11 4.54
CA TYR A 100 8.25 2.31 4.59
C TYR A 100 9.70 1.87 4.88
N ASP A 101 10.66 2.65 4.42
CA ASP A 101 12.10 2.43 4.61
C ASP A 101 12.74 3.45 5.57
N ALA A 102 12.25 4.69 5.58
CA ALA A 102 12.79 5.78 6.41
C ALA A 102 11.75 6.37 7.38
N LEU A 103 10.58 6.80 6.86
CA LEU A 103 9.56 7.49 7.64
C LEU A 103 8.16 6.92 7.33
N PRO A 104 7.49 6.26 8.29
CA PRO A 104 6.10 5.82 8.15
C PRO A 104 5.12 7.01 8.15
#